data_AF-A0A1X7UMW4-F1
#
_entry.id   AF-A0A1X7UMW4-F1
#
_cell.length_a   1.000
_cell.length_b   1.000
_cell.length_c   1.000
_cell.angle_alpha   90.00
_cell.angle_beta   90.00
_cell.angle_gamma   90.00
#
_symmetry.space_group_name_H-M   'P 1'
#
loop_
_entity.id
_entity.type
_entity.pdbx_description
1 polymer ?
#
loop_
_entity_poly.entity_id
_entity_poly.type
_entity_poly.pdbx_seq_one_letter_code
_entity_poly.pdbx_strand_id
1 'polypeptide(L)'
;DVELNPGPMIDDQPSCLLFAKSLKPLVDWKSFANCLCGITKSDVNIIDKKKRNAHLMKMVLHKRWLQVNPTASWRDVINALKQCKENELARTIEDKVTDPTVGRSTNDYMEVSTSNASPGPITGNPKDILRTHSVKLVDSISIDIPRTAYALYAKEPIPQQTKQEMLVPAVDNFTKAANLMNVIEKQLESSLNSEQYLIDICHVLINQQHRTITDIATSILHQL
;
A
#
# COMPACT_ATOMS: atom_id res chain seq x y z
N ASP A 1 -26.21 19.31 3.45
CA ASP A 1 -24.87 19.30 4.07
C ASP A 1 -24.14 18.04 3.70
N VAL A 2 -23.05 18.17 2.95
CA VAL A 2 -22.08 17.09 2.75
C VAL A 2 -20.97 17.37 3.75
N GLU A 3 -20.88 16.54 4.78
CA GLU A 3 -19.79 16.54 5.76
C GLU A 3 -18.51 16.16 5.01
N LEU A 4 -17.70 17.16 4.65
CA LEU A 4 -16.37 16.96 4.11
C LEU A 4 -15.55 16.25 5.19
N ASN A 5 -15.12 15.02 4.94
CA ASN A 5 -14.15 14.35 5.82
C ASN A 5 -12.92 15.25 5.91
N PRO A 6 -12.61 15.84 7.07
CA PRO A 6 -11.39 16.60 7.23
C PRO A 6 -10.22 15.64 6.98
N GLY A 7 -9.19 16.12 6.28
CA GLY A 7 -7.93 15.39 6.16
C GLY A 7 -7.37 15.03 7.55
N PRO A 8 -6.36 14.15 7.62
CA PRO A 8 -5.79 13.71 8.89
C PRO A 8 -5.39 14.91 9.75
N MET A 9 -5.94 14.98 10.96
CA MET A 9 -5.68 16.03 11.93
C MET A 9 -4.43 15.70 12.76
N ILE A 10 -3.84 16.72 13.37
CA ILE A 10 -2.63 16.55 14.21
C ILE A 10 -2.83 15.58 15.39
N ASP A 11 -4.05 15.45 15.89
CA ASP A 11 -4.42 14.55 16.99
C ASP A 11 -4.82 13.15 16.50
N ASP A 12 -4.93 12.94 15.19
CA ASP A 12 -5.29 11.65 14.63
C ASP A 12 -4.15 10.65 14.76
N GLN A 13 -4.52 9.39 14.98
CA GLN A 13 -3.60 8.29 14.89
C GLN A 13 -3.12 8.12 13.44
N PRO A 14 -1.80 8.12 13.18
CA PRO A 14 -1.30 7.98 11.82
C PRO A 14 -1.62 6.58 11.28
N SER A 15 -2.16 6.49 10.06
CA SER A 15 -2.23 5.20 9.36
C SER A 15 -0.82 4.71 9.02
N CYS A 16 -0.63 3.39 8.94
CA CYS A 16 0.69 2.79 8.69
C CYS A 16 1.33 3.31 7.39
N LEU A 17 0.51 3.46 6.34
CA LEU A 17 0.94 3.98 5.05
C LEU A 17 1.33 5.45 5.13
N LEU A 18 0.47 6.30 5.68
CA LEU A 18 0.76 7.72 5.79
C LEU A 18 2.00 7.95 6.64
N PHE A 19 2.15 7.21 7.74
CA PHE A 19 3.38 7.22 8.56
C PHE A 19 4.63 6.91 7.72
N ALA A 20 4.64 5.77 7.00
CA ALA A 20 5.80 5.36 6.22
C ALA A 20 6.08 6.26 5.00
N LYS A 21 5.03 6.81 4.38
CA LYS A 21 5.12 7.76 3.26
C LYS A 21 5.65 9.11 3.73
N SER A 22 5.12 9.65 4.83
CA SER A 22 5.57 10.91 5.43
C SER A 22 7.03 10.82 5.88
N LEU A 23 7.46 9.67 6.39
CA LEU A 23 8.85 9.45 6.81
C LEU A 23 9.76 8.97 5.67
N LYS A 24 9.31 8.93 4.40
CA LYS A 24 10.15 8.50 3.27
C LYS A 24 11.51 9.26 3.20
N PRO A 25 11.56 10.60 3.40
CA PRO A 25 12.82 11.36 3.36
C PRO A 25 13.78 11.05 4.52
N LEU A 26 13.28 10.47 5.62
CA LEU A 26 14.06 10.21 6.82
C LEU A 26 15.11 9.11 6.58
N VAL A 27 16.38 9.50 6.57
CA VAL A 27 17.51 8.58 6.37
C VAL A 27 17.86 7.86 7.67
N ASP A 28 18.04 8.60 8.77
CA ASP A 28 18.34 8.03 10.09
C ASP A 28 17.06 7.73 10.88
N TRP A 29 16.35 6.69 10.44
CA TRP A 29 15.12 6.25 11.10
C TRP A 29 15.36 5.70 12.51
N LYS A 30 16.58 5.28 12.86
CA LYS A 30 16.89 4.69 14.18
C LYS A 30 16.88 5.75 15.27
N SER A 31 17.51 6.90 15.00
CA SER A 31 17.50 8.03 15.94
C SER A 31 16.07 8.50 16.21
N PHE A 32 15.26 8.64 15.16
CA PHE A 32 13.83 8.92 15.29
C PHE A 32 13.07 7.86 16.09
N ALA A 33 13.28 6.57 15.80
CA ALA A 33 12.59 5.48 16.49
C ALA A 33 12.84 5.47 18.00
N ASN A 34 14.05 5.84 18.43
CA ASN A 34 14.38 5.96 19.85
C ASN A 34 13.72 7.18 20.54
N CYS A 35 13.22 8.15 19.78
CA CYS A 35 12.47 9.29 20.29
C CYS A 35 10.95 9.02 20.38
N LEU A 36 10.47 7.88 19.85
CA LEU A 36 9.06 7.49 19.97
C LEU A 36 8.78 6.92 21.36
N CYS A 37 7.73 7.43 22.00
CA CYS A 37 7.28 6.92 23.31
C CYS A 37 6.98 5.42 23.23
N GLY A 38 7.47 4.66 24.21
CA GLY A 38 7.25 3.21 24.32
C GLY A 38 8.17 2.33 23.48
N ILE A 39 8.88 2.87 22.48
CA ILE A 39 9.84 2.10 21.68
C ILE A 39 11.16 1.94 22.44
N THR A 40 11.64 0.69 22.55
CA THR A 40 12.93 0.40 23.19
C THR A 40 14.05 0.21 22.17
N LYS A 41 15.30 0.35 22.61
CA LYS A 41 16.49 0.03 21.79
C LYS A 41 16.47 -1.42 21.26
N SER A 42 15.88 -2.35 22.02
CA SER A 42 15.73 -3.74 21.61
C SER A 42 14.79 -3.87 20.40
N ASP A 43 13.65 -3.16 20.42
CA ASP A 43 12.71 -3.14 19.30
C ASP A 43 13.37 -2.62 18.03
N VAL A 44 14.14 -1.53 18.12
CA VAL A 44 14.88 -0.94 17.00
C VAL A 44 15.87 -1.96 16.42
N ASN A 45 16.64 -2.66 17.26
CA ASN A 45 17.60 -3.67 16.81
C ASN A 45 16.92 -4.88 16.12
N ILE A 46 15.77 -5.31 16.64
CA ILE A 46 14.98 -6.40 16.02
C ILE A 46 14.47 -5.98 14.64
N ILE A 47 13.97 -4.75 14.50
CA ILE A 47 13.48 -4.23 13.22
C ILE A 47 14.62 -4.11 12.20
N ASP A 48 15.77 -3.59 12.65
CA ASP A 48 16.97 -3.41 11.81
C ASP A 48 17.51 -4.74 11.28
N LYS A 49 17.54 -5.79 12.10
CA LYS A 49 18.03 -7.12 11.69
C LYS A 49 17.07 -7.86 10.75
N LYS A 50 15.76 -7.61 10.85
CA LYS A 50 14.73 -8.37 10.11
C LYS A 50 14.43 -7.84 8.72
N LYS A 51 14.78 -6.60 8.40
CA LYS A 51 14.38 -5.94 7.15
C LYS A 51 15.59 -5.21 6.55
N ARG A 52 15.69 -5.15 5.22
CA ARG A 52 16.73 -4.36 4.51
C ARG A 52 16.17 -3.12 3.81
N ASN A 53 14.86 -2.98 3.73
CA ASN A 53 14.18 -1.89 3.05
C ASN A 53 13.68 -0.87 4.09
N ALA A 54 14.12 0.38 3.97
CA ALA A 54 13.80 1.46 4.90
C ALA A 54 12.30 1.79 4.98
N HIS A 55 11.55 1.63 3.89
CA HIS A 55 10.09 1.82 3.90
C HIS A 55 9.41 0.72 4.71
N LEU A 56 9.78 -0.55 4.48
CA LEU A 56 9.26 -1.67 5.27
C LEU A 56 9.64 -1.55 6.75
N MET A 57 10.84 -1.07 7.08
CA MET A 57 11.24 -0.80 8.46
C MET A 57 10.31 0.22 9.14
N LYS A 58 9.96 1.31 8.45
CA LYS A 58 9.04 2.34 8.98
C LYS A 58 7.64 1.80 9.23
N MET A 59 7.15 0.90 8.38
CA MET A 59 5.86 0.22 8.59
C MET A 59 5.89 -0.74 9.79
N VAL A 60 6.96 -1.52 9.95
CA VAL A 60 7.11 -2.41 11.10
C VAL A 60 7.26 -1.61 12.40
N LEU A 61 8.00 -0.49 12.35
CA LEU A 61 8.14 0.44 13.47
C LEU A 61 6.77 1.00 13.88
N HIS A 62 5.96 1.47 12.93
CA HIS A 62 4.60 1.95 13.18
C HIS A 62 3.76 0.91 13.94
N LYS A 63 3.73 -0.33 13.45
CA LYS A 63 2.98 -1.41 14.11
C LYS A 63 3.45 -1.68 15.52
N ARG A 64 4.77 -1.77 15.71
CA ARG A 64 5.35 -1.99 17.04
C ARG A 64 5.04 -0.82 17.97
N TRP A 65 5.08 0.40 17.46
CA TRP A 65 4.80 1.61 18.21
C TRP A 65 3.35 1.68 18.67
N LEU A 66 2.37 1.40 17.79
CA LEU A 66 0.96 1.40 18.18
C LEU A 66 0.61 0.27 19.17
N GLN A 67 1.33 -0.85 19.17
CA GLN A 67 1.16 -1.90 20.19
C GLN A 67 1.54 -1.43 21.60
N VAL A 68 2.57 -0.60 21.71
CA VAL A 68 3.07 -0.10 23.01
C VAL A 68 2.50 1.27 23.38
N ASN A 69 2.00 2.01 22.39
CA ASN A 69 1.35 3.31 22.55
C ASN A 69 0.07 3.40 21.69
N PRO A 70 -1.05 2.82 22.13
CA PRO A 70 -2.30 2.79 21.36
C PRO A 70 -2.93 4.17 21.13
N THR A 71 -2.59 5.18 21.94
CA THR A 71 -3.10 6.55 21.84
C THR A 71 -2.15 7.47 21.04
N ALA A 72 -1.17 6.90 20.36
CA ALA A 72 -0.22 7.63 19.54
C ALA A 72 -0.90 8.45 18.42
N SER A 73 -0.39 9.66 18.19
CA SER A 73 -0.92 10.65 17.24
C SER A 73 0.17 11.22 16.31
N TRP A 74 -0.22 11.98 15.29
CA TRP A 74 0.73 12.77 14.48
C TRP A 74 1.53 13.77 15.30
N ARG A 75 0.96 14.32 16.39
CA ARG A 75 1.68 15.17 17.34
C ARG A 75 2.90 14.47 17.93
N ASP A 76 2.77 13.19 18.29
CA ASP A 76 3.90 12.41 18.82
C ASP A 76 4.99 12.17 17.77
N VAL A 77 4.60 11.95 16.51
CA VAL A 77 5.54 11.81 15.39
C VAL A 77 6.33 13.10 15.18
N ILE A 78 5.63 14.24 15.14
CA ILE A 78 6.25 15.57 14.97
C ILE A 78 7.19 15.88 16.14
N ASN A 79 6.78 15.57 17.36
CA ASN A 79 7.62 15.76 18.55
C ASN A 79 8.88 14.89 18.52
N ALA A 80 8.76 13.62 18.12
CA ALA A 80 9.91 12.73 17.99
C ALA A 80 10.89 13.20 16.89
N LEU A 81 10.38 13.70 15.76
CA LEU A 81 11.20 14.29 14.70
C LEU A 81 11.95 15.54 15.18
N LYS A 82 11.28 16.44 15.91
CA LYS A 82 11.90 17.63 16.51
C LYS A 82 13.00 17.22 17.51
N GLN A 83 12.76 16.21 18.34
CA GLN A 83 13.75 15.69 19.30
C GLN A 83 14.99 15.11 18.60
N CYS A 84 14.84 14.43 17.47
CA CYS A 84 15.96 13.92 16.69
C CYS A 84 16.54 14.92 15.67
N LYS A 85 16.17 16.21 15.77
CA LYS A 85 16.64 17.32 14.93
C LYS A 85 16.22 17.26 13.45
N GLU A 86 15.20 16.48 13.12
CA GLU A 86 14.60 16.38 11.78
C GLU A 86 13.54 17.47 11.57
N ASN A 87 13.92 18.73 11.81
CA ASN A 87 12.99 19.87 11.92
C ASN A 87 12.27 20.22 10.61
N GLU A 88 12.95 20.12 9.46
CA GLU A 88 12.35 20.39 8.14
C GLU A 88 11.30 19.33 7.77
N LEU A 89 11.59 18.07 8.10
CA LEU A 89 10.63 16.98 7.90
C LEU A 89 9.43 17.13 8.86
N ALA A 90 9.69 17.50 10.11
CA ALA A 90 8.63 17.77 11.08
C ALA A 90 7.69 18.88 10.59
N ARG A 91 8.23 20.01 10.10
CA ARG A 91 7.44 21.13 9.55
C ARG A 91 6.61 20.68 8.35
N THR A 92 7.22 19.95 7.41
CA THR A 92 6.52 19.44 6.22
C THR A 92 5.34 18.52 6.57
N ILE A 93 5.46 17.74 7.65
CA ILE A 93 4.37 16.86 8.11
C ILE A 93 3.32 17.68 8.87
N GLU A 94 3.76 18.60 9.73
CA GLU A 94 2.91 19.53 10.50
C GLU A 94 2.00 20.34 9.56
N ASP A 95 2.54 20.89 8.47
CA ASP A 95 1.77 21.62 7.45
C ASP A 95 0.69 20.75 6.80
N LYS A 96 0.96 19.45 6.62
CA LYS A 96 0.00 18.49 5.99
C LYS A 96 -1.12 18.05 6.92
N VAL A 97 -0.90 18.05 8.23
CA VAL A 97 -1.87 17.58 9.23
C VAL A 97 -2.58 18.71 9.97
N THR A 98 -2.15 19.96 9.76
CA THR A 98 -2.72 21.15 10.42
C THR A 98 -3.60 21.98 9.49
N ASP A 99 -3.46 21.89 8.15
CA ASP A 99 -4.21 22.74 7.22
C ASP A 99 -4.77 22.00 5.98
N PRO A 100 -6.09 21.69 5.94
CA PRO A 100 -6.76 21.20 4.73
C PRO A 100 -6.92 22.26 3.62
N THR A 101 -6.59 23.53 3.87
CA THR A 101 -7.02 24.70 3.09
C THR A 101 -5.90 25.41 2.32
N VAL A 102 -4.62 25.17 2.63
CA VAL A 102 -3.50 25.92 2.03
C VAL A 102 -2.99 25.36 0.69
N GLY A 103 -3.60 24.32 0.14
CA GLY A 103 -3.24 23.75 -1.17
C GLY A 103 -3.81 24.46 -2.43
N ARG A 104 -4.59 25.54 -2.28
CA ARG A 104 -5.25 26.22 -3.42
C ARG A 104 -4.44 27.41 -3.95
N SER A 105 -3.35 27.13 -4.65
CA SER A 105 -2.64 28.03 -5.58
C SER A 105 -1.61 27.16 -6.29
N THR A 106 -1.54 26.99 -7.60
CA THR A 106 -2.03 27.71 -8.76
C THR A 106 -2.13 26.70 -9.91
N ASN A 107 -3.15 26.82 -10.77
CA ASN A 107 -3.03 26.90 -12.23
C ASN A 107 -4.40 26.67 -12.88
N ASP A 108 -4.99 27.77 -13.32
CA ASP A 108 -6.01 27.80 -14.36
C ASP A 108 -5.47 27.13 -15.63
N TYR A 109 -6.23 26.20 -16.21
CA TYR A 109 -6.65 26.27 -17.62
C TYR A 109 -7.78 25.28 -17.89
N MET A 110 -8.83 25.77 -18.53
CA MET A 110 -9.97 25.04 -19.07
C MET A 110 -9.56 23.91 -20.02
N GLU A 111 -10.23 22.76 -20.00
CA GLU A 111 -10.96 22.30 -21.20
C GLU A 111 -12.00 21.19 -20.91
N VAL A 112 -13.24 21.55 -21.21
CA VAL A 112 -14.39 20.79 -21.74
C VAL A 112 -14.51 19.27 -21.53
N SER A 113 -15.55 18.93 -20.78
CA SER A 113 -16.45 17.77 -20.83
C SER A 113 -16.31 16.76 -21.97
N THR A 114 -16.23 15.48 -21.61
CA THR A 114 -17.20 14.48 -22.11
C THR A 114 -17.63 13.56 -20.98
N SER A 115 -18.94 13.47 -20.82
CA SER A 115 -19.67 12.54 -19.97
C SER A 115 -19.28 11.08 -20.23
N ASN A 116 -19.04 10.31 -19.18
CA ASN A 116 -19.75 9.07 -18.89
C ASN A 116 -19.28 8.47 -17.56
N ALA A 117 -20.24 8.26 -16.65
CA ALA A 117 -20.17 7.51 -15.39
C ALA A 117 -18.87 7.68 -14.60
N SER A 118 -18.83 8.65 -13.69
CA SER A 118 -17.82 8.69 -12.63
C SER A 118 -17.96 7.44 -11.74
N PRO A 119 -16.95 6.57 -11.61
CA PRO A 119 -16.62 6.11 -10.27
C PRO A 119 -16.00 7.33 -9.58
N GLY A 120 -16.56 7.78 -8.45
CA GLY A 120 -15.84 8.71 -7.60
C GLY A 120 -14.44 8.16 -7.29
N PRO A 121 -13.48 8.99 -6.84
CA PRO A 121 -12.19 8.49 -6.41
C PRO A 121 -12.41 7.64 -5.16
N ILE A 122 -12.69 6.35 -5.37
CA ILE A 122 -12.66 5.35 -4.32
C ILE A 122 -11.18 5.28 -3.97
N THR A 123 -10.76 6.01 -2.94
CA THR A 123 -9.60 5.57 -2.15
C THR A 123 -10.03 4.27 -1.51
N GLY A 124 -9.97 3.21 -2.32
CA GLY A 124 -10.65 1.97 -2.07
C GLY A 124 -9.79 1.12 -1.17
N ASN A 125 -10.43 0.49 -0.20
CA ASN A 125 -9.87 -0.67 0.44
C ASN A 125 -9.28 -1.60 -0.65
N PRO A 126 -7.98 -1.98 -0.60
CA PRO A 126 -7.33 -2.79 -1.63
C PRO A 126 -8.12 -4.05 -2.00
N LYS A 127 -8.85 -4.63 -1.04
CA LYS A 127 -9.74 -5.77 -1.28
C LYS A 127 -10.90 -5.42 -2.20
N ASP A 128 -11.56 -4.30 -1.95
CA ASP A 128 -12.72 -3.88 -2.76
C ASP A 128 -12.27 -3.49 -4.17
N ILE A 129 -11.12 -2.81 -4.29
CA ILE A 129 -10.51 -2.52 -5.60
C ILE A 129 -10.24 -3.82 -6.35
N LEU A 130 -9.49 -4.76 -5.75
CA LEU A 130 -9.19 -6.04 -6.40
C LEU A 130 -10.47 -6.77 -6.82
N ARG A 131 -11.49 -6.78 -5.97
CA ARG A 131 -12.77 -7.43 -6.24
C ARG A 131 -13.47 -6.85 -7.48
N THR A 132 -13.44 -5.53 -7.68
CA THR A 132 -14.05 -4.88 -8.86
C THR A 132 -13.37 -5.26 -10.18
N HIS A 133 -12.11 -5.68 -10.15
CA HIS A 133 -11.35 -6.10 -11.33
C HIS A 133 -11.18 -7.61 -11.47
N SER A 134 -11.60 -8.39 -10.46
CA SER A 134 -11.37 -9.84 -10.34
C SER A 134 -11.80 -10.63 -11.57
N VAL A 135 -13.02 -10.43 -12.07
CA VAL A 135 -13.55 -11.15 -13.24
C VAL A 135 -12.65 -10.94 -14.47
N LYS A 136 -12.32 -9.68 -14.77
CA LYS A 136 -11.48 -9.33 -15.92
C LYS A 136 -10.06 -9.86 -15.78
N LEU A 137 -9.52 -9.87 -14.56
CA LEU A 137 -8.22 -10.46 -14.25
C LEU A 137 -8.24 -11.97 -14.47
N VAL A 138 -9.22 -12.68 -13.95
CA VAL A 138 -9.36 -14.14 -14.11
C VAL A 138 -9.44 -14.51 -15.59
N ASP A 139 -10.31 -13.83 -16.35
CA ASP A 139 -10.45 -14.04 -17.79
C ASP A 139 -9.11 -13.83 -18.51
N SER A 140 -8.43 -12.71 -18.24
CA SER A 140 -7.18 -12.36 -18.91
C SER A 140 -6.03 -13.31 -18.54
N ILE A 141 -5.94 -13.71 -17.27
CA ILE A 141 -4.92 -14.63 -16.77
C ILE A 141 -5.14 -16.04 -17.33
N SER A 142 -6.39 -16.47 -17.55
CA SER A 142 -6.71 -17.80 -18.10
C SER A 142 -6.10 -18.05 -19.49
N ILE A 143 -5.75 -16.98 -20.22
CA ILE A 143 -5.10 -17.04 -21.52
C ILE A 143 -3.66 -17.59 -21.41
N ASP A 144 -2.93 -17.20 -20.36
CA ASP A 144 -1.54 -17.65 -20.11
C ASP A 144 -1.28 -17.87 -18.61
N ILE A 145 -2.02 -18.84 -18.07
CA ILE A 145 -1.95 -19.19 -16.64
C ILE A 145 -0.57 -19.67 -16.20
N PRO A 146 0.17 -20.53 -16.95
CA PRO A 146 1.45 -21.03 -16.46
C PRO A 146 2.47 -19.91 -16.33
N ARG A 147 2.57 -19.03 -17.34
CA ARG A 147 3.51 -17.91 -17.31
C ARG A 147 3.22 -16.95 -16.16
N THR A 148 1.95 -16.60 -15.97
CA THR A 148 1.52 -15.73 -14.87
C THR A 148 1.86 -16.36 -13.51
N ALA A 149 1.58 -17.65 -13.33
CA ALA A 149 1.89 -18.38 -12.10
C ALA A 149 3.39 -18.44 -11.80
N TYR A 150 4.24 -18.68 -12.82
CA TYR A 150 5.69 -18.65 -12.67
C TYR A 150 6.21 -17.26 -12.29
N ALA A 151 5.69 -16.21 -12.93
CA ALA A 151 6.11 -14.83 -12.65
C ALA A 151 5.71 -14.39 -11.23
N LEU A 152 4.49 -14.74 -10.81
CA LEU A 152 4.01 -14.50 -9.44
C LEU A 152 4.79 -15.34 -8.43
N TYR A 153 5.14 -16.59 -8.73
CA TYR A 153 5.97 -17.35 -7.81
C TYR A 153 7.38 -16.76 -7.66
N ALA A 154 8.01 -16.33 -8.76
CA ALA A 154 9.38 -15.82 -8.78
C ALA A 154 9.58 -14.52 -7.96
N LYS A 155 8.52 -13.76 -7.73
CA LYS A 155 8.54 -12.55 -6.88
C LYS A 155 8.03 -12.80 -5.46
N GLU A 156 7.67 -14.04 -5.16
CA GLU A 156 7.10 -14.50 -3.88
C GLU A 156 5.69 -13.99 -3.46
N PRO A 157 4.83 -13.34 -4.28
CA PRO A 157 3.46 -13.04 -3.85
C PRO A 157 2.53 -14.26 -3.71
N ILE A 158 2.89 -15.42 -4.25
CA ILE A 158 2.10 -16.67 -4.11
C ILE A 158 2.95 -17.84 -3.61
N PRO A 159 2.36 -18.80 -2.86
CA PRO A 159 3.06 -20.02 -2.44
C PRO A 159 3.45 -20.95 -3.60
N GLN A 160 4.51 -21.74 -3.40
CA GLN A 160 4.94 -22.81 -4.33
C GLN A 160 3.80 -23.78 -4.64
N GLN A 161 2.99 -24.13 -3.64
CA GLN A 161 1.85 -25.04 -3.80
C GLN A 161 0.85 -24.50 -4.82
N THR A 162 0.47 -23.22 -4.70
CA THR A 162 -0.43 -22.55 -5.64
C THR A 162 0.11 -22.58 -7.07
N LYS A 163 1.42 -22.34 -7.25
CA LYS A 163 2.05 -22.46 -8.58
C LYS A 163 1.89 -23.87 -9.16
N GLN A 164 2.07 -24.93 -8.37
CA GLN A 164 1.93 -26.31 -8.85
C GLN A 164 0.49 -26.63 -9.27
N GLU A 165 -0.50 -26.13 -8.54
CA GLU A 165 -1.92 -26.29 -8.88
C GLU A 165 -2.27 -25.68 -10.25
N MET A 166 -1.59 -24.60 -10.65
CA MET A 166 -1.79 -23.96 -11.95
C MET A 166 -1.27 -24.80 -13.13
N LEU A 167 -0.44 -25.81 -12.87
CA LEU A 167 0.18 -26.65 -13.89
C LEU A 167 -0.52 -27.99 -14.10
N VAL A 168 -1.56 -28.30 -13.32
CA VAL A 168 -2.29 -29.58 -13.39
C VAL A 168 -3.02 -29.72 -14.74
N PRO A 169 -2.69 -30.69 -15.60
CA PRO A 169 -3.28 -30.76 -16.95
C PRO A 169 -4.79 -31.01 -16.98
N ALA A 170 -5.33 -31.69 -15.98
CA ALA A 170 -6.75 -32.11 -15.93
C ALA A 170 -7.74 -31.00 -15.55
N VAL A 171 -7.27 -29.81 -15.15
CA VAL A 171 -8.12 -28.68 -14.77
C VAL A 171 -8.05 -27.62 -15.86
N ASP A 172 -9.19 -27.04 -16.23
CA ASP A 172 -9.23 -25.98 -17.25
C ASP A 172 -8.56 -24.69 -16.75
N ASN A 173 -8.12 -23.85 -17.69
CA ASN A 173 -7.35 -22.65 -17.37
C ASN A 173 -8.16 -21.59 -16.63
N PHE A 174 -9.47 -21.50 -16.87
CA PHE A 174 -10.33 -20.55 -16.17
C PHE A 174 -10.46 -20.94 -14.70
N THR A 175 -10.74 -22.21 -14.40
CA THR A 175 -10.81 -22.74 -13.03
C THR A 175 -9.48 -22.56 -12.29
N LYS A 176 -8.35 -22.78 -12.97
CA LYS A 176 -7.02 -22.47 -12.42
C LYS A 176 -6.86 -20.98 -12.10
N ALA A 177 -7.17 -20.10 -13.05
CA ALA A 177 -7.08 -18.65 -12.84
C ALA A 177 -7.98 -18.17 -11.69
N ALA A 178 -9.20 -18.71 -11.57
CA ALA A 178 -10.09 -18.43 -10.46
C ALA A 178 -9.51 -18.90 -9.11
N ASN A 179 -8.90 -20.09 -9.06
CA ASN A 179 -8.23 -20.57 -7.85
C ASN A 179 -7.02 -19.68 -7.49
N LEU A 180 -6.20 -19.29 -8.46
CA LEU A 180 -5.11 -18.33 -8.26
C LEU A 180 -5.63 -17.00 -7.69
N MET A 181 -6.72 -16.48 -8.23
CA MET A 181 -7.38 -15.27 -7.74
C MET A 181 -7.84 -15.43 -6.28
N ASN A 182 -8.50 -16.55 -5.95
CA ASN A 182 -8.90 -16.85 -4.57
C ASN A 182 -7.71 -16.88 -3.60
N VAL A 183 -6.55 -17.41 -4.04
CA VAL A 183 -5.34 -17.39 -3.22
C VAL A 183 -4.82 -15.97 -3.04
N ILE A 184 -4.78 -15.17 -4.10
CA ILE A 184 -4.34 -13.76 -4.04
C ILE A 184 -5.26 -12.97 -3.08
N GLU A 185 -6.57 -13.15 -3.14
CA GLU A 185 -7.51 -12.50 -2.20
C GLU A 185 -7.27 -12.92 -0.74
N LYS A 186 -7.09 -14.22 -0.49
CA LYS A 186 -6.76 -14.71 0.87
C LYS A 186 -5.44 -14.17 1.38
N GLN A 187 -4.42 -14.14 0.53
CA GLN A 187 -3.11 -13.59 0.87
C GLN A 187 -3.20 -12.08 1.13
N LEU A 188 -3.97 -11.36 0.31
CA LEU A 188 -4.25 -9.93 0.51
C LEU A 188 -4.93 -9.67 1.86
N GLU A 189 -5.93 -10.46 2.23
CA GLU A 189 -6.64 -10.36 3.51
C GLU A 189 -5.76 -10.69 4.72
N SER A 190 -4.93 -11.72 4.58
CA SER A 190 -3.98 -12.12 5.63
C SER A 190 -2.72 -11.24 5.68
N SER A 191 -2.50 -10.43 4.63
CA SER A 191 -1.32 -9.60 4.51
C SER A 191 -1.33 -8.51 5.56
N LEU A 192 -0.18 -8.36 6.22
CA LEU A 192 0.09 -7.25 7.09
C LEU A 192 0.07 -5.90 6.35
N ASN A 193 0.22 -5.89 5.04
CA ASN A 193 0.12 -4.71 4.18
C ASN A 193 -0.59 -5.11 2.88
N SER A 194 -1.91 -5.02 2.89
CA SER A 194 -2.75 -5.39 1.76
C SER A 194 -2.47 -4.51 0.53
N GLU A 195 -2.27 -3.21 0.72
CA GLU A 195 -1.97 -2.28 -0.37
C GLU A 195 -0.64 -2.63 -1.07
N GLN A 196 0.46 -2.79 -0.32
CA GLN A 196 1.75 -3.15 -0.93
C GLN A 196 1.70 -4.54 -1.56
N TYR A 197 1.00 -5.50 -0.93
CA TYR A 197 0.81 -6.81 -1.53
C TYR A 197 0.12 -6.71 -2.90
N LEU A 198 -0.93 -5.88 -2.99
CA LEU A 198 -1.61 -5.64 -4.25
C LEU A 198 -0.74 -4.87 -5.26
N ILE A 199 0.05 -3.89 -4.82
CA ILE A 199 1.03 -3.19 -5.66
C ILE A 199 2.05 -4.18 -6.23
N ASP A 200 2.57 -5.10 -5.41
CA ASP A 200 3.54 -6.10 -5.84
C ASP A 200 2.94 -7.06 -6.88
N ILE A 201 1.70 -7.50 -6.67
CA ILE A 201 0.92 -8.25 -7.67
C ILE A 201 0.81 -7.45 -8.97
N CYS A 202 0.36 -6.20 -8.91
CA CYS A 202 0.17 -5.35 -10.09
C CYS A 202 1.47 -5.15 -10.87
N HIS A 203 2.60 -4.93 -10.19
CA HIS A 203 3.91 -4.83 -10.85
C HIS A 203 4.30 -6.13 -11.58
N VAL A 204 4.01 -7.30 -11.01
CA VAL A 204 4.24 -8.58 -11.72
C VAL A 204 3.34 -8.71 -12.95
N LEU A 205 2.08 -8.31 -12.82
CA LEU A 205 1.09 -8.39 -13.90
C LEU A 205 1.38 -7.40 -15.04
N ILE A 206 1.84 -6.18 -14.73
CA ILE A 206 2.25 -5.17 -15.74
C ILE A 206 3.39 -5.68 -16.60
N ASN A 207 4.32 -6.43 -16.02
CA ASN A 207 5.46 -7.01 -16.70
C ASN A 207 5.13 -8.28 -17.51
N GLN A 208 3.86 -8.69 -17.56
CA GLN A 208 3.41 -9.72 -18.51
C GLN A 208 3.37 -9.12 -19.92
N GLN A 209 3.61 -9.92 -20.95
CA GLN A 209 3.49 -9.48 -22.36
C GLN A 209 2.02 -9.41 -22.85
N HIS A 210 1.06 -9.34 -21.94
CA HIS A 210 -0.37 -9.30 -22.24
C HIS A 210 -0.94 -7.92 -21.95
N ARG A 211 -1.20 -7.16 -23.01
CA ARG A 211 -1.73 -5.79 -22.94
C ARG A 211 -2.95 -5.67 -22.01
N THR A 212 -3.92 -6.58 -22.14
CA THR A 212 -5.13 -6.54 -21.30
C THR A 212 -4.81 -6.69 -19.81
N ILE A 213 -3.89 -7.59 -19.44
CA ILE A 213 -3.45 -7.76 -18.04
C ILE A 213 -2.75 -6.48 -17.56
N THR A 214 -1.88 -5.90 -18.38
CA THR A 214 -1.17 -4.64 -18.08
C THR A 214 -2.14 -3.48 -17.87
N ASP A 215 -3.14 -3.32 -18.74
CA ASP A 215 -4.14 -2.25 -18.66
C ASP A 215 -4.99 -2.38 -17.38
N ILE A 216 -5.42 -3.60 -17.03
CA ILE A 216 -6.17 -3.85 -15.79
C ILE A 216 -5.30 -3.59 -14.55
N ALA A 217 -4.07 -4.09 -14.52
CA ALA A 217 -3.16 -3.91 -13.40
C ALA A 217 -2.81 -2.42 -13.19
N THR A 218 -2.66 -1.65 -14.26
CA THR A 218 -2.46 -0.19 -14.21
C THR A 218 -3.70 0.51 -13.67
N SER A 219 -4.90 0.08 -14.08
CA SER A 219 -6.17 0.61 -13.55
C SER A 219 -6.31 0.38 -12.05
N ILE A 220 -5.89 -0.78 -11.54
CA ILE A 220 -5.87 -1.08 -10.10
C ILE A 220 -4.89 -0.15 -9.38
N LEU A 221 -3.66 0.02 -9.89
CA LEU A 221 -2.67 0.91 -9.27
C LEU A 221 -3.12 2.37 -9.22
N HIS A 222 -3.91 2.84 -10.19
CA HIS A 222 -4.46 4.19 -10.17
C HIS A 222 -5.59 4.37 -9.14
N GLN A 223 -6.22 3.28 -8.69
CA GLN A 223 -7.31 3.32 -7.72
C GLN A 223 -6.84 3.14 -6.28
N LEU A 224 -5.62 2.64 -6.07
CA LEU A 224 -4.95 2.57 -4.77
C LEU A 224 -4.40 3.94 -4.36
#